data_AF-A0A1M7IF43-F1
#
_entry.id   AF-A0A1M7IF43-F1
#
_cell.length_a   1.000
_cell.length_b   1.000
_cell.length_c   1.000
_cell.angle_alpha   90.00
_cell.angle_beta   90.00
_cell.angle_gamma   90.00
#
_symmetry.space_group_name_H-M   'P 1'
#
loop_
_entity.id
_entity.type
_entity.pdbx_description
1 polymer ?
#
loop_
_entity_poly.entity_id
_entity_poly.type
_entity_poly.pdbx_seq_one_letter_code
_entity_poly.pdbx_strand_id
1 'polypeptide(L)'
;MNQLKKCTAIKALMLLVLFWMAGASWAAQVAGTVVQLSGPLMAKKADGAVRILSMKSEVESGDTLVTEKNTYAMVKFIDNSEITLKPSTTFKVENFSFEAGNPNADSASFNLVKGGLRSVTGLLGKRNKEKFAMKTPTATIGIRGTTFIAEWVEPSAEAVAAREAYMLASTAALDPLAAPVQPLMLAQGPVPNMPPTIKPGLYVQVIDGIINLSNSGGSQTFNAGQFGFTPNVTTQAVVIPQNPGLRFSPPPVFNPTSSQPGANTAAPPKSNSVDCEVR
;
A
#
# COMPACT_ATOMS: atom_id res chain seq x y z
N MET A 1 14.46 -10.91 71.51
CA MET A 1 13.18 -10.85 70.75
C MET A 1 13.08 -9.48 70.08
N ASN A 2 13.55 -9.33 68.84
CA ASN A 2 13.36 -8.09 68.07
C ASN A 2 12.37 -8.36 66.93
N GLN A 3 11.14 -7.89 67.12
CA GLN A 3 10.04 -7.97 66.18
C GLN A 3 10.35 -7.11 64.94
N LEU A 4 10.55 -7.74 63.78
CA LEU A 4 10.55 -7.07 62.49
C LEU A 4 9.18 -6.39 62.29
N LYS A 5 9.15 -5.05 62.43
CA LYS A 5 7.95 -4.25 62.14
C LYS A 5 7.70 -4.21 60.63
N LYS A 6 6.85 -5.15 60.21
CA LYS A 6 5.93 -5.18 59.06
C LYS A 6 6.28 -4.34 57.83
N CYS A 7 6.63 -5.10 56.80
CA CYS A 7 6.86 -4.81 55.39
C CYS A 7 5.57 -4.37 54.64
N THR A 8 4.92 -3.28 55.07
CA THR A 8 3.76 -2.69 54.37
C THR A 8 4.12 -1.44 53.58
N ALA A 9 5.02 -0.60 54.10
CA ALA A 9 5.46 0.62 53.42
C ALA A 9 6.27 0.32 52.13
N ILE A 10 7.13 -0.71 52.14
CA ILE A 10 7.92 -1.12 50.98
C ILE A 10 7.01 -1.70 49.88
N LYS A 11 5.97 -2.45 50.26
CA LYS A 11 4.97 -2.98 49.30
C LYS A 11 4.14 -1.87 48.67
N ALA A 12 3.75 -0.86 49.45
CA ALA A 12 3.03 0.31 48.94
C ALA A 12 3.89 1.16 47.98
N LEU A 13 5.18 1.34 48.29
CA LEU A 13 6.12 2.07 47.43
C LEU A 13 6.40 1.31 46.12
N MET A 14 6.54 -0.02 46.17
CA MET A 14 6.68 -0.84 44.96
C MET A 14 5.43 -0.81 44.08
N LEU A 15 4.23 -0.81 44.67
CA LEU A 15 2.96 -0.69 43.93
C LEU A 15 2.80 0.69 43.26
N LEU A 16 3.27 1.77 43.92
CA LEU A 16 3.25 3.12 43.36
C LEU A 16 4.20 3.25 42.16
N VAL A 17 5.40 2.64 42.23
CA VAL A 17 6.38 2.64 41.12
C VAL A 17 5.89 1.79 39.94
N LEU A 18 5.22 0.65 40.19
CA LEU A 18 4.61 -0.16 39.13
C LEU A 18 3.48 0.61 38.41
N PHE A 19 2.76 1.48 39.11
CA PHE A 19 1.68 2.29 38.54
C PHE A 19 2.19 3.46 37.68
N TRP A 20 3.44 3.92 37.87
CA TRP A 20 4.07 4.94 37.03
C TRP A 20 4.73 4.41 35.75
N MET A 21 4.99 3.10 35.65
CA MET A 21 5.48 2.49 34.40
C MET A 21 4.35 2.06 33.45
N ALA A 22 3.10 2.05 33.90
CA ALA A 22 1.94 1.69 33.08
C ALA A 22 1.33 2.93 32.40
N GLY A 23 1.94 3.43 31.33
CA GLY A 23 1.28 4.53 30.61
C GLY A 23 1.97 5.20 29.42
N ALA A 24 3.16 4.79 28.99
CA ALA A 24 3.72 5.32 27.75
C ALA A 24 3.06 4.61 26.56
N SER A 25 1.81 4.95 26.25
CA SER A 25 1.22 4.63 24.95
C SER A 25 1.94 5.50 23.92
N TRP A 26 2.95 4.93 23.26
CA TRP A 26 3.60 5.59 22.12
C TRP A 26 2.56 5.71 21.00
N ALA A 27 1.97 6.90 20.87
CA ALA A 27 1.19 7.26 19.71
C ALA A 27 2.11 7.14 18.49
N ALA A 28 1.73 6.32 17.51
CA ALA A 28 2.51 6.16 16.31
C ALA A 28 2.54 7.50 15.56
N GLN A 29 3.70 7.82 14.97
CA GLN A 29 3.89 9.09 14.27
C GLN A 29 2.95 9.17 13.05
N VAL A 30 2.23 10.28 12.92
CA VAL A 30 1.40 10.56 11.75
C VAL A 30 2.31 10.67 10.53
N ALA A 31 2.08 9.80 9.56
CA ALA A 31 2.83 9.75 8.30
C ALA A 31 2.17 10.62 7.23
N GLY A 32 0.83 10.69 7.23
CA GLY A 32 0.08 11.44 6.23
C GLY A 32 -1.42 11.53 6.48
N THR A 33 -2.15 12.00 5.48
CA THR A 33 -3.59 12.25 5.54
C THR A 33 -4.26 11.80 4.24
N VAL A 34 -5.44 11.20 4.35
CA VAL A 34 -6.29 10.85 3.19
C VAL A 34 -6.87 12.14 2.60
N VAL A 35 -6.42 12.51 1.41
CA VAL A 35 -6.82 13.75 0.72
C VAL A 35 -7.85 13.51 -0.37
N GLN A 36 -7.96 12.28 -0.88
CA GLN A 36 -9.02 11.88 -1.81
C GLN A 36 -9.43 10.43 -1.52
N LEU A 37 -10.73 10.15 -1.55
CA LEU A 37 -11.27 8.82 -1.29
C LEU A 37 -12.52 8.59 -2.13
N SER A 38 -12.60 7.43 -2.77
CA SER A 38 -13.76 6.96 -3.50
C SER A 38 -13.91 5.46 -3.23
N GLY A 39 -14.74 5.11 -2.24
CA GLY A 39 -14.97 3.72 -1.80
C GLY A 39 -14.42 3.42 -0.39
N PRO A 40 -14.62 2.20 0.14
CA PRO A 40 -14.17 1.83 1.48
C PRO A 40 -12.65 1.67 1.61
N LEU A 41 -12.05 2.42 2.53
CA LEU A 41 -10.63 2.31 2.91
C LEU A 41 -10.52 1.91 4.39
N MET A 42 -9.64 0.95 4.66
CA MET A 42 -9.33 0.52 6.03
C MET A 42 -7.85 0.67 6.32
N ALA A 43 -7.51 0.96 7.58
CA ALA A 43 -6.16 0.85 8.13
C ALA A 43 -6.13 -0.26 9.18
N LYS A 44 -5.20 -1.20 9.04
CA LYS A 44 -4.89 -2.21 10.04
C LYS A 44 -3.59 -1.83 10.75
N LYS A 45 -3.64 -1.70 12.07
CA LYS A 45 -2.49 -1.42 12.93
C LYS A 45 -1.69 -2.70 13.22
N ALA A 46 -0.47 -2.52 13.73
CA ALA A 46 0.40 -3.63 14.13
C ALA A 46 -0.16 -4.48 15.29
N ASP A 47 -1.02 -3.89 16.13
CA ASP A 47 -1.74 -4.57 17.22
C ASP A 47 -2.98 -5.37 16.72
N GLY A 48 -3.27 -5.33 15.42
CA GLY A 48 -4.43 -5.98 14.81
C GLY A 48 -5.70 -5.13 14.80
N ALA A 49 -5.70 -3.94 15.40
CA ALA A 49 -6.85 -3.04 15.36
C ALA A 49 -7.13 -2.59 13.92
N VAL A 50 -8.41 -2.58 13.55
CA VAL A 50 -8.87 -2.15 12.22
C VAL A 50 -9.68 -0.88 12.37
N ARG A 51 -9.33 0.14 11.58
CA ARG A 51 -10.03 1.42 11.50
C ARG A 51 -10.53 1.64 10.09
N ILE A 52 -11.77 2.11 9.96
CA ILE A 52 -12.26 2.63 8.68
C ILE A 52 -11.71 4.05 8.54
N LEU A 53 -11.07 4.34 7.41
CA LEU A 53 -10.58 5.67 7.10
C LEU A 53 -11.56 6.39 6.18
N SER A 54 -11.72 7.68 6.41
CA SER A 54 -12.48 8.60 5.58
C SER A 54 -11.57 9.70 5.03
N MET A 55 -12.14 10.59 4.22
CA MET A 55 -11.49 11.85 3.88
C MET A 55 -10.99 12.55 5.15
N LYS A 56 -9.78 13.14 5.08
CA LYS A 56 -9.08 13.81 6.19
C LYS A 56 -8.64 12.91 7.34
N SER A 57 -8.87 11.59 7.28
CA SER A 57 -8.32 10.68 8.28
C SER A 57 -6.79 10.65 8.18
N GLU A 58 -6.15 10.55 9.35
CA GLU A 58 -4.70 10.39 9.45
C GLU A 58 -4.29 8.95 9.16
N VAL A 59 -3.12 8.82 8.54
CA VAL A 59 -2.42 7.56 8.31
C VAL A 59 -1.15 7.60 9.14
N GLU A 60 -0.94 6.57 9.95
CA GLU A 60 0.20 6.50 10.87
C GLU A 60 1.30 5.57 10.34
N SER A 61 2.53 5.80 10.76
CA SER A 61 3.63 4.85 10.52
C SER A 61 3.30 3.51 11.19
N GLY A 62 3.47 2.42 10.44
CA GLY A 62 3.08 1.06 10.84
C GLY A 62 1.71 0.62 10.30
N ASP A 63 0.88 1.53 9.79
CA ASP A 63 -0.45 1.18 9.27
C ASP A 63 -0.37 0.39 7.96
N THR A 64 -1.24 -0.62 7.84
CA THR A 64 -1.52 -1.32 6.58
C THR A 64 -2.85 -0.86 6.02
N LEU A 65 -2.80 -0.10 4.92
CA LEU A 65 -3.94 0.39 4.18
C LEU A 65 -4.47 -0.68 3.23
N VAL A 66 -5.80 -0.87 3.24
CA VAL A 66 -6.50 -1.83 2.41
C VAL A 66 -7.63 -1.11 1.67
N THR A 67 -7.53 -1.06 0.33
CA THR A 67 -8.60 -0.58 -0.54
C THR A 67 -9.45 -1.74 -1.01
N GLU A 68 -10.77 -1.61 -0.87
CA GLU A 68 -11.72 -2.62 -1.37
C GLU A 68 -11.87 -2.58 -2.90
N LYS A 69 -12.68 -3.49 -3.43
CA LYS A 69 -13.09 -3.46 -4.84
C LYS A 69 -13.66 -2.08 -5.19
N ASN A 70 -13.29 -1.57 -6.35
CA ASN A 70 -13.67 -0.23 -6.85
C ASN A 70 -13.26 0.94 -5.94
N THR A 71 -12.30 0.74 -5.03
CA THR A 71 -11.83 1.82 -4.15
C THR A 71 -10.57 2.49 -4.68
N TYR A 72 -10.59 3.82 -4.74
CA TYR A 72 -9.38 4.63 -4.92
C TYR A 72 -9.16 5.52 -3.70
N ALA A 73 -7.92 5.61 -3.26
CA ALA A 73 -7.54 6.49 -2.16
C ALA A 73 -6.24 7.22 -2.51
N MET A 74 -6.17 8.51 -2.23
CA MET A 74 -4.94 9.28 -2.30
C MET A 74 -4.55 9.72 -0.89
N VAL A 75 -3.35 9.32 -0.49
CA VAL A 75 -2.73 9.72 0.77
C VAL A 75 -1.64 10.73 0.46
N LYS A 76 -1.70 11.89 1.10
CA LYS A 76 -0.65 12.90 1.07
C LYS A 76 0.15 12.79 2.36
N PHE A 77 1.46 12.59 2.25
CA PHE A 77 2.37 12.46 3.38
C PHE A 77 2.91 13.82 3.81
N ILE A 78 3.45 13.88 5.02
CA ILE A 78 3.97 15.12 5.62
C ILE A 78 5.18 15.71 4.87
N ASP A 79 5.87 14.92 4.04
CA ASP A 79 6.95 15.40 3.15
C ASP A 79 6.43 15.96 1.80
N ASN A 80 5.11 16.10 1.66
CA ASN A 80 4.38 16.42 0.42
C ASN A 80 4.47 15.35 -0.69
N SER A 81 4.90 14.12 -0.39
CA SER A 81 4.71 13.01 -1.31
C SER A 81 3.24 12.58 -1.36
N GLU A 82 2.84 12.02 -2.49
CA GLU A 82 1.48 11.52 -2.71
C GLU A 82 1.52 10.08 -3.17
N ILE A 83 0.71 9.22 -2.55
CA ILE A 83 0.49 7.84 -2.98
C ILE A 83 -0.98 7.65 -3.28
N THR A 84 -1.29 7.34 -4.53
CA THR A 84 -2.64 6.99 -4.97
C THR A 84 -2.74 5.48 -5.10
N LEU A 85 -3.58 4.86 -4.29
CA LEU A 85 -3.87 3.42 -4.27
C LEU A 85 -4.99 3.08 -5.25
N LYS A 86 -4.80 2.02 -6.05
CA LYS A 86 -5.82 1.42 -6.90
C LYS A 86 -6.79 0.55 -6.09
N PRO A 87 -7.91 0.11 -6.67
CA PRO A 87 -8.74 -0.94 -6.11
C PRO A 87 -7.95 -2.20 -5.76
N SER A 88 -8.42 -2.92 -4.74
CA SER A 88 -7.84 -4.21 -4.31
C SER A 88 -6.36 -4.14 -3.91
N THR A 89 -5.93 -3.02 -3.36
CA THR A 89 -4.54 -2.78 -2.97
C THR A 89 -4.35 -3.00 -1.47
N THR A 90 -3.24 -3.65 -1.12
CA THR A 90 -2.76 -3.72 0.27
C THR A 90 -1.39 -3.08 0.33
N PHE A 91 -1.29 -1.99 1.06
CA PHE A 91 -0.14 -1.12 1.11
C PHE A 91 0.21 -0.81 2.56
N LYS A 92 1.44 -1.07 2.97
CA LYS A 92 1.89 -0.83 4.33
C LYS A 92 2.90 0.31 4.38
N VAL A 93 2.66 1.24 5.30
CA VAL A 93 3.64 2.26 5.70
C VAL A 93 4.54 1.63 6.74
N GLU A 94 5.66 1.03 6.33
CA GLU A 94 6.54 0.29 7.25
C GLU A 94 7.22 1.23 8.24
N ASN A 95 7.76 2.33 7.73
CA ASN A 95 8.39 3.35 8.54
C ASN A 95 8.34 4.69 7.79
N PHE A 96 7.88 5.74 8.45
CA PHE A 96 7.88 7.08 7.91
C PHE A 96 8.30 8.09 8.97
N SER A 97 9.43 8.74 8.76
CA SER A 97 9.93 9.85 9.56
C SER A 97 10.41 10.95 8.63
N PHE A 98 9.98 12.18 8.89
CA PHE A 98 10.42 13.35 8.15
C PHE A 98 10.50 14.54 9.10
N GLU A 99 11.71 15.06 9.29
CA GLU A 99 11.97 16.21 10.13
C GLU A 99 12.65 17.29 9.31
N ALA A 100 12.04 18.48 9.24
CA ALA A 100 12.57 19.58 8.44
C ALA A 100 14.01 19.95 8.84
N GLY A 101 14.29 19.96 10.16
CA GLY A 101 15.58 20.32 10.75
C GLY A 101 16.57 19.16 10.92
N ASN A 102 16.18 17.91 10.70
CA ASN A 102 17.06 16.75 10.89
C ASN A 102 16.99 15.77 9.71
N PRO A 103 17.65 16.09 8.58
CA PRO A 103 17.65 15.22 7.39
C PRO A 103 18.17 13.80 7.63
N ASN A 104 19.00 13.59 8.66
CA ASN A 104 19.58 12.28 8.96
C ASN A 104 18.55 11.30 9.58
N ALA A 105 17.51 11.82 10.21
CA ALA A 105 16.39 11.05 10.75
C ALA A 105 15.32 10.70 9.70
N ASP A 106 15.41 11.30 8.51
CA ASP A 106 14.46 11.03 7.42
C ASP A 106 14.48 9.55 7.03
N SER A 107 13.29 8.97 6.90
CA SER A 107 13.11 7.62 6.38
C SER A 107 11.72 7.45 5.79
N ALA A 108 11.63 6.83 4.61
CA ALA A 108 10.37 6.49 3.97
C ALA A 108 10.46 5.06 3.43
N SER A 109 10.02 4.10 4.23
CA SER A 109 9.91 2.70 3.83
C SER A 109 8.45 2.31 3.69
N PHE A 110 8.12 1.83 2.50
CA PHE A 110 6.78 1.39 2.13
C PHE A 110 6.83 -0.05 1.64
N ASN A 111 5.68 -0.73 1.66
CA ASN A 111 5.55 -2.09 1.19
C ASN A 111 4.23 -2.28 0.44
N LEU A 112 4.31 -2.49 -0.86
CA LEU A 112 3.18 -2.88 -1.71
C LEU A 112 3.06 -4.40 -1.66
N VAL A 113 2.05 -4.90 -0.95
CA VAL A 113 1.82 -6.34 -0.80
C VAL A 113 1.07 -6.89 -2.01
N LYS A 114 0.02 -6.18 -2.45
CA LYS A 114 -0.76 -6.53 -3.65
C LYS A 114 -1.48 -5.32 -4.24
N GLY A 115 -1.94 -5.46 -5.48
CA GLY A 115 -2.65 -4.42 -6.20
C GLY A 115 -1.70 -3.44 -6.87
N GLY A 116 -2.02 -2.15 -6.87
CA GLY A 116 -1.16 -1.17 -7.52
C GLY A 116 -1.33 0.24 -6.99
N LEU A 117 -0.31 1.06 -7.24
CA LEU A 117 -0.26 2.43 -6.79
C LEU A 117 0.47 3.33 -7.79
N ARG A 118 0.21 4.62 -7.67
CA ARG A 118 1.05 5.68 -8.22
C ARG A 118 1.70 6.41 -7.07
N SER A 119 3.01 6.59 -7.14
CA SER A 119 3.79 7.34 -6.18
C SER A 119 4.34 8.59 -6.85
N VAL A 120 4.12 9.75 -6.21
CA VAL A 120 4.76 11.03 -6.52
C VAL A 120 5.66 11.37 -5.34
N THR A 121 6.96 11.44 -5.58
CA THR A 121 7.93 11.60 -4.49
C THR A 121 8.00 13.05 -4.00
N GLY A 122 8.09 13.21 -2.67
CA GLY A 122 8.08 14.49 -1.99
C GLY A 122 9.47 15.06 -1.73
N LEU A 123 9.56 15.93 -0.74
CA LEU A 123 10.81 16.58 -0.34
C LEU A 123 11.87 15.58 0.13
N LEU A 124 11.46 14.51 0.84
CA LEU A 124 12.37 13.44 1.28
C LEU A 124 13.03 12.76 0.08
N GLY A 125 12.24 12.41 -0.95
CA GLY A 125 12.76 11.81 -2.19
C GLY A 125 13.64 12.74 -3.02
N LYS A 126 13.61 14.05 -2.75
CA LYS A 126 14.52 15.02 -3.38
C LYS A 126 15.81 15.18 -2.59
N ARG A 127 15.72 15.34 -1.27
CA ARG A 127 16.84 15.61 -0.35
C ARG A 127 17.63 14.35 0.03
N ASN A 128 16.94 13.24 0.31
CA ASN A 128 17.55 12.04 0.88
C ASN A 128 17.05 10.76 0.18
N LYS A 129 17.46 10.61 -1.08
CA LYS A 129 16.98 9.57 -2.02
C LYS A 129 17.24 8.14 -1.53
N GLU A 130 18.34 7.95 -0.82
CA GLU A 130 18.78 6.66 -0.27
C GLU A 130 17.90 6.17 0.90
N LYS A 131 17.14 7.08 1.51
CA LYS A 131 16.24 6.80 2.63
C LYS A 131 14.82 6.47 2.19
N PHE A 132 14.56 6.45 0.87
CA PHE A 132 13.30 5.99 0.30
C PHE A 132 13.43 4.55 -0.21
N ALA A 133 12.50 3.68 0.20
CA ALA A 133 12.41 2.32 -0.31
C ALA A 133 10.95 1.89 -0.44
N MET A 134 10.52 1.51 -1.64
CA MET A 134 9.23 0.87 -1.90
C MET A 134 9.47 -0.63 -2.12
N LYS A 135 9.17 -1.43 -1.11
CA LYS A 135 9.26 -2.89 -1.16
C LYS A 135 8.05 -3.46 -1.91
N THR A 136 8.29 -4.55 -2.63
CA THR A 136 7.28 -5.33 -3.34
C THR A 136 7.63 -6.81 -3.18
N PRO A 137 6.76 -7.76 -3.57
CA PRO A 137 7.04 -9.18 -3.41
C PRO A 137 8.28 -9.67 -4.18
N THR A 138 8.70 -8.99 -5.25
CA THR A 138 9.82 -9.43 -6.10
C THR A 138 11.01 -8.51 -6.15
N ALA A 139 10.89 -7.27 -5.69
CA ALA A 139 11.96 -6.28 -5.75
C ALA A 139 11.76 -5.13 -4.76
N THR A 140 12.83 -4.39 -4.49
CA THR A 140 12.77 -3.09 -3.83
C THR A 140 13.05 -1.99 -4.85
N ILE A 141 12.17 -0.99 -4.88
CA ILE A 141 12.26 0.18 -5.75
C ILE A 141 12.86 1.34 -4.93
N GLY A 142 14.03 1.80 -5.36
CA GLY A 142 14.62 3.07 -4.96
C GLY A 142 14.31 4.17 -5.99
N ILE A 143 14.39 5.43 -5.58
CA ILE A 143 14.00 6.59 -6.40
C ILE A 143 15.14 7.59 -6.55
N ARG A 144 15.03 8.45 -7.57
CA ARG A 144 15.81 9.67 -7.71
C ARG A 144 14.92 10.81 -8.23
N GLY A 145 14.02 11.31 -7.36
CA GLY A 145 13.09 12.39 -7.69
C GLY A 145 12.14 11.97 -8.81
N THR A 146 11.19 11.11 -8.47
CA THR A 146 10.47 10.29 -9.45
C THR A 146 8.96 10.38 -9.25
N THR A 147 8.23 10.30 -10.36
CA THR A 147 6.84 9.84 -10.37
C THR A 147 6.77 8.49 -11.07
N PHE A 148 6.21 7.48 -10.41
CA PHE A 148 6.12 6.13 -11.00
C PHE A 148 4.82 5.43 -10.61
N ILE A 149 4.44 4.44 -11.41
CA ILE A 149 3.36 3.49 -11.13
C ILE A 149 4.00 2.13 -10.86
N ALA A 150 3.49 1.43 -9.86
CA ALA A 150 3.86 0.05 -9.56
C ALA A 150 2.57 -0.79 -9.43
N GLU A 151 2.57 -1.97 -10.04
CA GLU A 151 1.45 -2.91 -9.99
C GLU A 151 1.99 -4.32 -9.81
N TRP A 152 1.53 -4.99 -8.75
CA TRP A 152 1.83 -6.39 -8.47
C TRP A 152 0.68 -7.27 -8.94
N VAL A 153 0.97 -8.11 -9.93
CA VAL A 153 0.04 -9.14 -10.42
C VAL A 153 0.36 -10.43 -9.72
N GLU A 154 -0.55 -10.88 -8.85
CA GLU A 154 -0.42 -12.13 -8.11
C GLU A 154 -0.47 -13.33 -9.08
N PRO A 155 0.31 -14.40 -8.82
CA PRO A 155 0.16 -15.66 -9.52
C PRO A 155 -1.21 -16.27 -9.23
N SER A 156 -1.85 -16.85 -10.24
CA SER A 156 -3.14 -17.52 -10.03
C SER A 156 -2.99 -18.72 -9.10
N ALA A 157 -4.05 -19.07 -8.37
CA ALA A 157 -4.02 -20.20 -7.46
C ALA A 157 -3.65 -21.50 -8.20
N GLU A 158 -4.09 -21.66 -9.44
CA GLU A 158 -3.74 -22.80 -10.29
C GLU A 158 -2.27 -22.80 -10.67
N ALA A 159 -1.69 -21.62 -10.97
CA ALA A 159 -0.26 -21.50 -11.26
C ALA A 159 0.60 -21.82 -10.04
N VAL A 160 0.16 -21.42 -8.84
CA VAL A 160 0.82 -21.79 -7.58
C VAL A 160 0.70 -23.29 -7.32
N ALA A 161 -0.51 -23.86 -7.43
CA ALA A 161 -0.73 -25.30 -7.22
C ALA A 161 0.04 -26.16 -8.24
N ALA A 162 0.10 -25.77 -9.51
CA ALA A 162 0.89 -26.46 -10.52
C ALA A 162 2.39 -26.42 -10.21
N ARG A 163 2.90 -25.28 -9.72
CA ARG A 163 4.29 -25.11 -9.28
C ARG A 163 4.60 -26.01 -8.07
N GLU A 164 3.73 -26.03 -7.07
CA GLU A 164 3.86 -26.87 -5.88
C GLU A 164 3.83 -28.37 -6.25
N ALA A 165 2.88 -28.78 -7.09
CA ALA A 165 2.78 -30.15 -7.58
C ALA A 165 4.04 -30.58 -8.34
N TYR A 166 4.61 -29.71 -9.19
CA TYR A 166 5.85 -29.99 -9.90
C TYR A 166 7.04 -30.15 -8.94
N MET A 167 7.17 -29.27 -7.94
CA MET A 167 8.24 -29.35 -6.93
C MET A 167 8.15 -30.64 -6.11
N LEU A 168 6.95 -31.01 -5.67
CA LEU A 168 6.70 -32.27 -4.96
C LEU A 168 7.03 -33.49 -5.83
N ALA A 169 6.58 -33.50 -7.09
CA ALA A 169 6.90 -34.56 -8.05
C ALA A 169 8.41 -34.67 -8.33
N SER A 170 9.11 -33.54 -8.42
CA SER A 170 10.58 -33.50 -8.61
C SER A 170 11.34 -34.08 -7.42
N THR A 171 10.80 -33.99 -6.19
CA THR A 171 11.41 -34.62 -5.01
C THR A 171 11.11 -36.11 -4.93
N ALA A 172 9.91 -36.54 -5.34
CA ALA A 172 9.53 -37.95 -5.38
C ALA A 172 10.34 -38.76 -6.41
N ALA A 173 10.77 -38.13 -7.51
CA ALA A 173 11.61 -38.77 -8.52
C ALA A 173 13.06 -39.07 -8.06
N LEU A 174 13.47 -38.61 -6.87
CA LEU A 174 14.78 -38.91 -6.28
C LEU A 174 14.76 -40.14 -5.36
N ASP A 175 13.59 -40.71 -5.09
CA ASP A 175 13.45 -41.97 -4.35
C ASP A 175 13.36 -43.15 -5.36
N PRO A 176 14.36 -44.04 -5.42
CA PRO A 176 14.36 -45.18 -6.34
C PRO A 176 13.24 -46.20 -6.07
N LEU A 177 12.48 -46.06 -4.98
CA LEU A 177 11.34 -46.91 -4.62
C LEU A 177 9.97 -46.24 -4.85
N ALA A 178 9.91 -44.97 -5.27
CA ALA A 178 8.66 -44.29 -5.52
C ALA A 178 8.07 -44.69 -6.89
N ALA A 179 6.88 -45.29 -6.86
CA ALA A 179 6.16 -45.85 -8.00
C ALA A 179 6.08 -44.91 -9.23
N PRO A 180 6.10 -45.46 -10.46
CA PRO A 180 6.19 -44.66 -11.66
C PRO A 180 4.83 -43.99 -12.01
N VAL A 181 4.92 -42.76 -12.53
CA VAL A 181 3.99 -42.02 -13.42
C VAL A 181 2.65 -41.41 -12.97
N GLN A 182 2.18 -41.49 -11.73
CA GLN A 182 0.85 -40.92 -11.40
C GLN A 182 0.70 -39.37 -11.38
N PRO A 183 1.73 -38.50 -11.20
CA PRO A 183 1.51 -37.05 -11.18
C PRO A 183 1.18 -36.42 -12.55
N LEU A 184 1.54 -37.06 -13.68
CA LEU A 184 1.36 -36.45 -15.01
C LEU A 184 -0.10 -36.47 -15.51
N MET A 185 -0.94 -37.37 -15.01
CA MET A 185 -2.30 -37.54 -15.54
C MET A 185 -3.30 -36.49 -15.04
N LEU A 186 -3.01 -35.81 -13.91
CA LEU A 186 -3.83 -34.68 -13.45
C LEU A 186 -3.55 -33.36 -14.18
N ALA A 187 -2.49 -33.29 -14.99
CA ALA A 187 -2.12 -32.09 -15.73
C ALA A 187 -2.85 -31.92 -17.09
N GLN A 188 -3.67 -32.88 -17.51
CA GLN A 188 -4.32 -32.92 -18.84
C GLN A 188 -5.80 -32.51 -18.84
N GLY A 189 -6.30 -31.90 -17.77
CA GLY A 189 -7.65 -31.32 -17.77
C GLY A 189 -7.75 -30.16 -18.77
N PRO A 190 -8.94 -29.92 -19.37
CA PRO A 190 -9.13 -28.77 -20.26
C PRO A 190 -8.78 -27.50 -19.49
N VAL A 191 -7.78 -26.77 -19.95
CA VAL A 191 -7.47 -25.45 -19.40
C VAL A 191 -8.68 -24.55 -19.67
N PRO A 192 -9.35 -24.01 -18.63
CA PRO A 192 -10.39 -23.02 -18.84
C PRO A 192 -9.81 -21.88 -19.66
N ASN A 193 -10.55 -21.42 -20.66
CA ASN A 193 -10.14 -20.33 -21.54
C ASN A 193 -9.99 -19.05 -20.70
N MET A 194 -8.79 -18.80 -20.17
CA MET A 194 -8.53 -17.65 -19.31
C MET A 194 -8.47 -16.37 -20.17
N PRO A 195 -9.08 -15.26 -19.71
CA PRO A 195 -8.93 -13.94 -20.34
C PRO A 195 -7.45 -13.55 -20.41
N PRO A 196 -7.03 -12.62 -21.29
CA PRO A 196 -5.61 -12.34 -21.56
C PRO A 196 -4.86 -12.04 -20.26
N THR A 197 -4.15 -13.05 -19.75
CA THR A 197 -3.51 -13.00 -18.44
C THR A 197 -2.21 -12.23 -18.59
N ILE A 198 -2.22 -10.98 -18.12
CA ILE A 198 -0.99 -10.28 -17.74
C ILE A 198 -0.17 -11.25 -16.88
N LYS A 199 1.09 -11.50 -17.25
CA LYS A 199 1.91 -12.49 -16.56
C LYS A 199 2.09 -12.06 -15.10
N PRO A 200 2.03 -12.99 -14.13
CA PRO A 200 2.31 -12.66 -12.74
C PRO A 200 3.70 -12.04 -12.58
N GLY A 201 3.79 -11.04 -11.69
CA GLY A 201 5.01 -10.30 -11.46
C GLY A 201 4.77 -8.82 -11.16
N LEU A 202 5.87 -8.12 -10.91
CA LEU A 202 5.87 -6.68 -10.69
C LEU A 202 6.01 -5.96 -12.03
N TYR A 203 5.07 -5.06 -12.29
CA TYR A 203 5.15 -4.11 -13.38
C TYR A 203 5.40 -2.72 -12.84
N VAL A 204 6.25 -1.96 -13.53
CA VAL A 204 6.54 -0.57 -13.21
C VAL A 204 6.47 0.31 -14.45
N GLN A 205 6.03 1.55 -14.28
CA GLN A 205 6.11 2.59 -15.30
C GLN A 205 6.72 3.83 -14.66
N VAL A 206 7.76 4.38 -15.26
CA VAL A 206 8.36 5.64 -14.83
C VAL A 206 7.73 6.78 -15.63
N ILE A 207 7.05 7.68 -14.95
CA ILE A 207 6.43 8.86 -15.57
C ILE A 207 7.45 9.99 -15.66
N ASP A 208 8.18 10.22 -14.57
CA ASP A 208 9.21 11.27 -14.47
C ASP A 208 10.35 10.80 -13.55
N GLY A 209 11.57 11.26 -13.80
CA GLY A 209 12.76 10.89 -13.04
C GLY A 209 13.31 9.48 -13.34
N ILE A 210 13.87 8.84 -12.31
CA ILE A 210 14.56 7.53 -12.42
C ILE A 210 14.17 6.64 -11.24
N ILE A 211 13.93 5.36 -11.49
CA ILE A 211 13.87 4.34 -10.42
C ILE A 211 15.00 3.33 -10.58
N ASN A 212 15.45 2.78 -9.45
CA ASN A 212 16.32 1.62 -9.42
C ASN A 212 15.55 0.45 -8.79
N LEU A 213 15.33 -0.61 -9.54
CA LEU A 213 14.78 -1.86 -9.00
C LEU A 213 15.92 -2.79 -8.64
N SER A 214 15.87 -3.34 -7.44
CA SER A 214 16.86 -4.31 -6.97
C SER A 214 16.19 -5.54 -6.38
N ASN A 215 16.73 -6.71 -6.70
CA ASN A 215 16.38 -7.99 -6.09
C ASN A 215 17.60 -8.92 -6.07
N SER A 216 17.43 -10.17 -5.66
CA SER A 216 18.55 -11.13 -5.57
C SER A 216 19.13 -11.52 -6.94
N GLY A 217 18.38 -11.29 -8.02
CA GLY A 217 18.87 -11.48 -9.39
C GLY A 217 19.72 -10.32 -9.93
N GLY A 218 19.68 -9.15 -9.30
CA GLY A 218 20.46 -7.98 -9.69
C GLY A 218 19.70 -6.67 -9.53
N SER A 219 20.27 -5.61 -10.09
CA SER A 219 19.69 -4.25 -10.08
C SER A 219 19.47 -3.76 -11.50
N GLN A 220 18.35 -3.08 -11.77
CA GLN A 220 18.05 -2.48 -13.06
C GLN A 220 17.50 -1.07 -12.87
N THR A 221 18.06 -0.14 -13.64
CA THR A 221 17.64 1.26 -13.68
C THR A 221 16.60 1.47 -14.78
N PHE A 222 15.53 2.21 -14.46
CA PHE A 222 14.51 2.63 -15.41
C PHE A 222 14.39 4.16 -15.42
N ASN A 223 14.39 4.74 -16.62
CA ASN A 223 14.25 6.17 -16.86
C ASN A 223 12.80 6.53 -17.21
N ALA A 224 12.46 7.82 -17.13
CA ALA A 224 11.18 8.35 -17.57
C ALA A 224 10.76 7.82 -18.95
N GLY A 225 9.50 7.44 -19.07
CA GLY A 225 8.92 6.83 -20.26
C GLY A 225 9.14 5.31 -20.38
N GLN A 226 10.01 4.71 -19.57
CA GLN A 226 10.26 3.27 -19.62
C GLN A 226 9.26 2.47 -18.77
N PHE A 227 9.04 1.24 -19.23
CA PHE A 227 8.27 0.23 -18.54
C PHE A 227 9.21 -0.90 -18.08
N GLY A 228 8.92 -1.50 -16.94
CA GLY A 228 9.69 -2.60 -16.40
C GLY A 228 8.82 -3.77 -15.98
N PHE A 229 9.41 -4.95 -16.03
CA PHE A 229 8.80 -6.19 -15.55
C PHE A 229 9.80 -6.98 -14.71
N THR A 230 9.35 -7.48 -13.56
CA THR A 230 10.13 -8.35 -12.67
C THR A 230 9.29 -9.60 -12.32
N PRO A 231 9.61 -10.78 -12.86
CA PRO A 231 8.76 -11.96 -12.70
C PRO A 231 8.86 -12.60 -11.32
N ASN A 232 10.02 -12.53 -10.66
CA ASN A 232 10.28 -13.16 -9.37
C ASN A 232 11.48 -12.50 -8.65
N VAL A 233 11.76 -12.92 -7.41
CA VAL A 233 12.85 -12.36 -6.57
C VAL A 233 14.27 -12.64 -7.07
N THR A 234 14.46 -13.68 -7.89
CA THR A 234 15.78 -14.18 -8.36
C THR A 234 16.10 -13.80 -9.79
N THR A 235 15.14 -13.25 -10.53
CA THR A 235 15.34 -12.81 -11.91
C THR A 235 15.43 -11.29 -11.94
N GLN A 236 16.50 -10.75 -12.51
CA GLN A 236 16.68 -9.32 -12.68
C GLN A 236 15.51 -8.70 -13.47
N ALA A 237 15.12 -7.48 -13.10
CA ALA A 237 14.09 -6.74 -13.80
C ALA A 237 14.52 -6.41 -15.24
N VAL A 238 13.58 -6.42 -16.19
CA VAL A 238 13.82 -6.15 -17.61
C VAL A 238 12.96 -4.99 -18.11
N VAL A 239 13.49 -4.21 -19.06
CA VAL A 239 12.74 -3.16 -19.77
C VAL A 239 11.81 -3.80 -20.79
N ILE A 240 10.54 -3.38 -20.78
CA ILE A 240 9.56 -3.80 -21.78
C ILE A 240 9.18 -2.60 -22.68
N PRO A 241 8.95 -2.82 -23.99
CA PRO A 241 8.83 -1.72 -24.95
C PRO A 241 7.47 -1.01 -24.92
N GLN A 242 6.42 -1.64 -24.39
CA GLN A 242 5.06 -1.09 -24.37
C GLN A 242 4.36 -1.37 -23.04
N ASN A 243 3.37 -0.53 -22.71
CA ASN A 243 2.49 -0.76 -21.57
C ASN A 243 1.71 -2.07 -21.78
N PRO A 244 1.82 -3.07 -20.88
CA PRO A 244 1.14 -4.36 -21.00
C PRO A 244 -0.38 -4.28 -20.69
N GLY A 245 -0.95 -3.08 -20.70
CA GLY A 245 -2.36 -2.85 -20.36
C GLY A 245 -2.59 -2.39 -18.92
N LEU A 246 -1.55 -1.89 -18.22
CA LEU A 246 -1.71 -1.26 -16.91
C LEU A 246 -2.62 -0.04 -17.06
N ARG A 247 -3.84 -0.16 -16.54
CA ARG A 247 -4.81 0.93 -16.48
C ARG A 247 -4.66 1.64 -15.14
N PHE A 248 -3.97 2.78 -15.16
CA PHE A 248 -3.96 3.72 -14.03
C PHE A 248 -4.78 4.96 -14.41
N SER A 249 -6.10 4.86 -14.31
CA SER A 249 -7.01 5.99 -14.45
C SER A 249 -7.74 6.18 -13.11
N PRO A 250 -7.30 7.12 -12.25
CA PRO A 250 -8.11 7.48 -11.09
C PRO A 250 -9.47 8.01 -11.57
N PRO A 251 -10.54 7.84 -10.76
CA PRO A 251 -11.86 8.30 -11.14
C PRO A 251 -11.85 9.82 -11.38
N PRO A 252 -12.58 10.33 -12.38
CA PRO A 252 -12.63 11.77 -12.71
C PRO A 252 -13.10 12.66 -11.55
N VAL A 253 -13.89 12.10 -10.63
CA VAL A 253 -14.36 12.74 -9.41
C VAL A 253 -14.21 11.77 -8.24
N PHE A 254 -13.51 12.20 -7.19
CA PHE A 254 -13.60 11.55 -5.88
C PHE A 254 -14.87 12.06 -5.24
N ASN A 255 -15.94 11.27 -5.27
CA ASN A 255 -17.26 11.73 -4.83
C ASN A 255 -17.26 11.96 -3.30
N PRO A 256 -17.56 13.17 -2.80
CA PRO A 256 -17.94 13.34 -1.40
C PRO A 256 -19.42 12.92 -1.28
N THR A 257 -19.66 11.71 -0.78
CA THR A 257 -21.01 11.34 -0.32
C THR A 257 -21.09 11.55 1.19
N SER A 258 -21.36 12.78 1.60
CA SER A 258 -22.13 13.04 2.81
C SER A 258 -23.54 13.41 2.37
N SER A 259 -24.47 12.47 2.49
CA SER A 259 -25.90 12.73 2.38
C SER A 259 -26.32 13.69 3.50
N GLN A 260 -26.55 14.95 3.14
CA GLN A 260 -27.22 15.91 3.99
C GLN A 260 -28.73 15.83 3.66
N PRO A 261 -29.64 15.56 4.63
CA PRO A 261 -31.07 15.55 4.38
C PRO A 261 -31.53 16.95 3.99
N GLY A 262 -32.34 17.03 2.91
CA GLY A 262 -32.76 18.28 2.30
C GLY A 262 -33.51 19.21 3.24
N ALA A 263 -33.09 20.48 3.25
CA ALA A 263 -33.94 21.60 3.63
C ALA A 263 -34.49 22.21 2.34
N ASN A 264 -35.75 21.88 2.06
CA ASN A 264 -36.53 22.40 0.96
C ASN A 264 -37.03 23.80 1.36
N THR A 265 -36.40 24.87 0.86
CA THR A 265 -37.01 26.21 0.85
C THR A 265 -36.84 26.79 -0.55
N ALA A 266 -37.81 26.47 -1.40
CA ALA A 266 -38.03 27.12 -2.68
C ALA A 266 -38.53 28.55 -2.42
N ALA A 267 -37.75 29.55 -2.81
CA ALA A 267 -38.21 30.92 -3.00
C ALA A 267 -38.55 31.11 -4.50
N PRO A 268 -39.71 31.70 -4.86
CA PRO A 268 -40.15 31.81 -6.26
C PRO A 268 -39.42 32.96 -6.99
N PRO A 269 -39.28 32.90 -8.33
CA PRO A 269 -38.63 33.94 -9.11
C PRO A 269 -39.54 35.17 -9.26
N LYS A 270 -38.99 36.35 -9.01
CA LYS A 270 -39.65 37.65 -9.24
C LYS A 270 -39.74 37.91 -10.74
N SER A 271 -40.97 37.99 -11.24
CA SER A 271 -41.32 38.62 -12.52
C SER A 271 -41.42 40.13 -12.30
N ASN A 272 -40.62 40.93 -13.01
CA ASN A 272 -40.81 42.37 -13.12
C ASN A 272 -41.40 42.69 -14.50
N SER A 273 -42.72 42.82 -14.55
CA SER A 273 -43.43 43.57 -15.59
C SER A 273 -44.07 44.79 -14.93
N VAL A 274 -43.91 45.94 -15.57
CA VAL A 274 -44.21 47.27 -15.05
C VAL A 274 -45.67 47.66 -15.31
N ASP A 275 -46.17 48.48 -14.39
CA ASP A 275 -47.09 49.61 -14.56
C ASP A 275 -48.62 49.40 -14.54
N CYS A 276 -49.27 50.12 -13.61
CA CYS A 276 -50.32 51.13 -13.85
C CYS A 276 -51.36 51.25 -12.70
N GLU A 277 -51.35 52.46 -12.13
CA GLU A 277 -52.49 53.33 -11.80
C GLU A 277 -52.87 53.58 -10.33
N VAL A 278 -52.97 54.89 -10.08
CA VAL A 278 -53.26 55.63 -8.86
C VAL A 278 -54.76 55.90 -8.80
N ARG A 279 -55.39 55.65 -7.64
CA ARG A 279 -56.55 56.42 -7.19
C ARG A 279 -56.63 56.44 -5.68
#